data_AF-A0AAE1MA52-F1
#
_entry.id   AF-A0AAE1MA52-F1
#
_cell.length_a   1.000
_cell.length_b   1.000
_cell.length_c   1.000
_cell.angle_alpha   90.00
_cell.angle_beta   90.00
_cell.angle_gamma   90.00
#
_symmetry.space_group_name_H-M   'P 1'
#
loop_
_entity.id
_entity.type
_entity.pdbx_description
1 polymer ?
#
loop_
_entity_poly.entity_id
_entity_poly.type
_entity_poly.pdbx_seq_one_letter_code
_entity_poly.pdbx_strand_id
1 'polypeptide(L)'
;MEIEVMYSKYDEFKELMALWKSMSRGMEVEPDYKRFDELMNFWKSMPLAMHVSWHEALETASALPEGKRSLSKLRRLVTKARNDATIDLCDLELKLQLGSSRVWDKWIEEKDLDHKIPAIFGRLLGMKEPDKLMDNVWQSYFIPLAATRQMASVCEVVNDILQLMHVGRHFLGYGDVQESVDTQFESFKSCLRMNLFRAWRHKLKLEFPELLDKHLTDEMRAALGEEFCDWVEEQDNWLWSEEV
;
A
#
# COMPACT_ATOMS: atom_id res chain seq x y z
N MET A 1 2.04 -7.82 -25.51
CA MET A 1 2.06 -9.21 -25.05
C MET A 1 2.59 -9.31 -23.62
N GLU A 2 3.81 -8.89 -23.28
CA GLU A 2 4.33 -8.95 -21.89
C GLU A 2 3.54 -8.07 -20.89
N ILE A 3 3.18 -6.85 -21.30
CA ILE A 3 2.37 -5.91 -20.47
C ILE A 3 0.97 -6.45 -20.15
N GLU A 4 0.29 -7.03 -21.14
CA GLU A 4 -1.07 -7.58 -20.96
C GLU A 4 -1.06 -8.80 -20.03
N VAL A 5 0.00 -9.61 -20.10
CA VAL A 5 0.22 -10.75 -19.21
C VAL A 5 0.48 -10.28 -17.78
N MET A 6 1.26 -9.22 -17.59
CA MET A 6 1.52 -8.63 -16.27
C MET A 6 0.23 -8.08 -15.63
N TYR A 7 -0.63 -7.40 -16.41
CA TYR A 7 -1.91 -6.87 -15.91
C TYR A 7 -2.89 -7.98 -15.53
N SER A 8 -3.01 -9.03 -16.35
CA SER A 8 -3.85 -10.20 -16.04
C SER A 8 -3.40 -10.89 -14.74
N LYS A 9 -2.09 -11.10 -14.57
CA LYS A 9 -1.51 -11.68 -13.35
C LYS A 9 -1.73 -10.78 -12.13
N TYR A 10 -1.72 -9.46 -12.33
CA TYR A 10 -1.97 -8.52 -11.27
C TYR A 10 -3.42 -8.53 -10.77
N ASP A 11 -4.39 -8.61 -11.69
CA ASP A 11 -5.80 -8.79 -11.32
C ASP A 11 -6.02 -10.15 -10.63
N GLU A 12 -5.40 -11.22 -11.13
CA GLU A 12 -5.40 -12.55 -10.49
C GLU A 12 -4.78 -12.51 -9.08
N PHE A 13 -3.72 -11.74 -8.87
CA PHE A 13 -3.13 -11.52 -7.55
C PHE A 13 -4.12 -10.86 -6.61
N LYS A 14 -4.80 -9.78 -7.03
CA LYS A 14 -5.83 -9.11 -6.21
C LYS A 14 -6.94 -10.09 -5.81
N GLU A 15 -7.37 -10.93 -6.74
CA GLU A 15 -8.39 -11.95 -6.51
C GLU A 15 -7.91 -13.05 -5.56
N LEU A 16 -6.70 -13.59 -5.75
CA LEU A 16 -6.10 -14.58 -4.84
C LEU A 16 -5.93 -14.02 -3.44
N MET A 17 -5.54 -12.75 -3.32
CA MET A 17 -5.45 -12.06 -2.04
C MET A 17 -6.81 -11.86 -1.38
N ALA A 18 -7.87 -11.57 -2.16
CA ALA A 18 -9.24 -11.51 -1.69
C ALA A 18 -9.77 -12.90 -1.25
N LEU A 19 -9.45 -13.95 -2.01
CA LEU A 19 -9.80 -15.33 -1.71
C LEU A 19 -9.08 -15.84 -0.46
N TRP A 20 -7.79 -15.55 -0.30
CA TRP A 20 -7.02 -15.88 0.90
C TRP A 20 -7.57 -15.15 2.14
N LYS A 21 -7.93 -13.87 1.99
CA LYS A 21 -8.67 -13.11 3.02
C LYS A 21 -9.98 -13.83 3.41
N SER A 22 -10.66 -14.50 2.48
CA SER A 22 -11.90 -15.24 2.71
C SER A 22 -11.72 -16.66 3.28
N MET A 23 -10.65 -17.36 2.89
CA MET A 23 -10.41 -18.79 3.14
C MET A 23 -9.86 -19.10 4.53
N SER A 24 -9.39 -18.10 5.28
CA SER A 24 -8.84 -18.31 6.62
C SER A 24 -9.90 -18.69 7.70
N ARG A 25 -11.10 -19.15 7.32
CA ARG A 25 -12.10 -19.63 8.29
C ARG A 25 -11.77 -21.05 8.73
N GLY A 26 -11.09 -21.13 9.86
CA GLY A 26 -10.88 -22.39 10.55
C GLY A 26 -10.49 -22.18 12.00
N MET A 27 -11.29 -22.83 12.85
CA MET A 27 -10.88 -23.53 14.06
C MET A 27 -10.80 -22.76 15.38
N GLU A 28 -11.31 -23.48 16.38
CA GLU A 28 -10.89 -23.58 17.78
C GLU A 28 -10.70 -22.30 18.59
N VAL A 29 -11.10 -22.38 19.87
CA VAL A 29 -10.92 -21.28 20.81
C VAL A 29 -9.44 -21.19 21.16
N GLU A 30 -8.67 -20.50 20.33
CA GLU A 30 -7.32 -20.09 20.68
C GLU A 30 -7.36 -19.16 21.89
N PRO A 31 -6.44 -19.30 22.86
CA PRO A 31 -6.34 -18.36 23.97
C PRO A 31 -5.93 -16.98 23.47
N ASP A 32 -6.27 -15.96 24.27
CA ASP A 32 -5.81 -14.60 24.02
C ASP A 32 -4.28 -14.52 24.00
N TYR A 33 -3.78 -13.69 23.10
CA TYR A 33 -2.36 -13.45 22.96
C TYR A 33 -1.81 -12.74 24.21
N LYS A 34 -0.83 -13.38 24.85
CA LYS A 34 -0.30 -12.96 26.16
C LYS A 34 0.27 -11.53 26.19
N ARG A 35 0.72 -11.02 25.04
CA ARG A 35 1.31 -9.67 24.91
C ARG A 35 0.37 -8.69 24.20
N PHE A 36 -0.93 -8.95 24.20
CA PHE A 36 -1.91 -8.10 23.51
C PHE A 36 -1.83 -6.63 23.96
N ASP A 37 -1.80 -6.36 25.26
CA ASP A 37 -1.75 -4.98 25.77
C ASP A 37 -0.44 -4.27 25.40
N GLU A 38 0.69 -4.98 25.47
CA GLU A 38 2.00 -4.49 25.03
C GLU A 38 1.98 -4.13 23.54
N LEU A 39 1.43 -5.03 22.72
CA LEU A 39 1.25 -4.83 21.28
C LEU A 39 0.36 -3.62 20.99
N MET A 40 -0.78 -3.48 21.66
CA MET A 40 -1.68 -2.34 21.43
C MET A 40 -1.04 -1.01 21.82
N ASN A 41 -0.27 -0.98 22.91
CA ASN A 41 0.48 0.22 23.31
C ASN A 41 1.58 0.57 22.32
N PHE A 42 2.32 -0.41 21.81
CA PHE A 42 3.28 -0.21 20.73
C PHE A 42 2.60 0.29 19.45
N TRP A 43 1.51 -0.35 19.03
CA TRP A 43 0.83 -0.04 17.77
C TRP A 43 0.21 1.36 17.79
N LYS A 44 -0.25 1.86 18.94
CA LYS A 44 -0.67 3.27 19.11
C LYS A 44 0.43 4.30 18.89
N SER A 45 1.71 3.91 18.96
CA SER A 45 2.84 4.78 18.61
C SER A 45 3.07 4.90 17.10
N MET A 46 2.26 4.20 16.30
CA MET A 46 2.35 4.20 14.85
C MET A 46 2.20 5.62 14.28
N PRO A 47 3.03 5.99 13.30
CA PRO A 47 2.93 7.27 12.62
C PRO A 47 1.55 7.48 11.99
N LEU A 48 0.97 8.67 12.13
CA LEU A 48 -0.33 9.00 11.51
C LEU A 48 -0.32 8.82 9.98
N ALA A 49 0.82 9.10 9.36
CA ALA A 49 1.04 8.99 7.93
C ALA A 49 1.32 7.56 7.44
N MET A 50 1.20 6.55 8.31
CA MET A 50 1.29 5.14 7.91
C MET A 50 0.08 4.77 7.05
N HIS A 51 0.26 3.85 6.11
CA HIS A 51 -0.81 3.38 5.22
C HIS A 51 -2.10 3.04 5.99
N VAL A 52 -3.25 3.44 5.46
CA VAL A 52 -4.56 3.40 6.15
C VAL A 52 -4.93 2.02 6.70
N SER A 53 -4.58 0.94 6.00
CA SER A 53 -4.86 -0.43 6.43
C SER A 53 -4.23 -0.78 7.79
N TRP A 54 -3.13 -0.13 8.18
CA TRP A 54 -2.53 -0.33 9.49
C TRP A 54 -3.34 0.33 10.60
N HIS A 55 -3.94 1.49 10.33
CA HIS A 55 -4.85 2.16 11.26
C HIS A 55 -6.14 1.34 11.40
N GLU A 56 -6.70 0.84 10.30
CA GLU A 56 -7.87 -0.04 10.33
C GLU A 56 -7.60 -1.34 11.09
N ALA A 57 -6.39 -1.90 10.93
CA ALA A 57 -5.95 -3.08 11.68
C ALA A 57 -5.86 -2.79 13.19
N LEU A 58 -5.32 -1.62 13.57
CA LEU A 58 -5.29 -1.17 14.97
C LEU A 58 -6.69 -0.97 15.55
N GLU A 59 -7.59 -0.30 14.83
CA GLU A 59 -8.98 -0.10 15.24
C GLU A 59 -9.68 -1.45 15.43
N THR A 60 -9.55 -2.34 14.46
CA THR A 60 -10.13 -3.68 14.51
C THR A 60 -9.57 -4.49 15.68
N ALA A 61 -8.25 -4.48 15.89
CA ALA A 61 -7.61 -5.19 16.99
C ALA A 61 -8.06 -4.65 18.35
N SER A 62 -8.13 -3.33 18.49
CA SER A 62 -8.54 -2.64 19.72
C SER A 62 -9.99 -2.93 20.10
N ALA A 63 -10.85 -3.20 19.11
CA ALA A 63 -12.26 -3.55 19.31
C ALA A 63 -12.49 -5.03 19.64
N LEU A 64 -11.46 -5.89 19.61
CA LEU A 64 -11.62 -7.32 19.92
C LEU A 64 -11.95 -7.53 21.41
N PRO A 65 -13.02 -8.27 21.74
CA PRO A 65 -13.32 -8.63 23.11
C PRO A 65 -12.32 -9.67 23.64
N GLU A 66 -12.22 -9.79 24.96
CA GLU A 66 -11.47 -10.85 25.62
C GLU A 66 -11.98 -12.25 25.16
N GLY A 67 -11.05 -13.19 24.98
CA GLY A 67 -11.31 -14.50 24.39
C GLY A 67 -11.41 -14.50 22.85
N LYS A 68 -11.16 -13.36 22.19
CA LYS A 68 -11.10 -13.21 20.72
C LYS A 68 -9.81 -12.54 20.23
N ARG A 69 -8.80 -12.37 21.09
CA ARG A 69 -7.55 -11.65 20.81
C ARG A 69 -6.41 -12.62 20.50
N SER A 70 -6.70 -13.66 19.74
CA SER A 70 -5.72 -14.71 19.47
C SER A 70 -4.58 -14.24 18.57
N LEU A 71 -3.42 -14.87 18.69
CA LEU A 71 -2.26 -14.55 17.86
C LEU A 71 -2.55 -14.75 16.36
N SER A 72 -3.28 -15.80 15.98
CA SER A 72 -3.69 -16.04 14.60
C SER A 72 -4.55 -14.89 14.06
N LYS A 73 -5.46 -14.35 14.87
CA LYS A 73 -6.29 -13.21 14.48
C LYS A 73 -5.46 -11.95 14.27
N LEU A 74 -4.51 -11.67 15.17
CA LEU A 74 -3.62 -10.51 15.09
C LEU A 74 -2.66 -10.60 13.90
N ARG A 75 -2.07 -11.79 13.66
CA ARG A 75 -1.26 -12.07 12.47
C ARG A 75 -2.02 -11.72 11.20
N ARG A 76 -3.27 -12.16 11.06
CA ARG A 76 -4.09 -11.85 9.89
C ARG A 76 -4.30 -10.35 9.68
N LEU A 77 -4.48 -9.58 10.77
CA LEU A 77 -4.61 -8.13 10.67
C LEU A 77 -3.30 -7.49 10.18
N VAL A 78 -2.16 -7.92 10.73
CA VAL A 78 -0.82 -7.44 10.31
C VAL A 78 -0.52 -7.83 8.87
N THR A 79 -0.76 -9.09 8.49
CA THR A 79 -0.57 -9.57 7.11
C THR A 79 -1.48 -8.82 6.14
N LYS A 80 -2.76 -8.63 6.48
CA LYS A 80 -3.68 -7.83 5.65
C LYS A 80 -3.13 -6.41 5.48
N ALA A 81 -2.74 -5.75 6.57
CA ALA A 81 -2.27 -4.37 6.52
C ALA A 81 -1.00 -4.23 5.66
N ARG A 82 -0.02 -5.12 5.84
CA ARG A 82 1.19 -5.22 5.02
C ARG A 82 0.85 -5.41 3.54
N ASN A 83 0.02 -6.40 3.23
CA ASN A 83 -0.30 -6.74 1.86
C ASN A 83 -1.07 -5.63 1.15
N ASP A 84 -2.02 -4.98 1.83
CA ASP A 84 -2.76 -3.86 1.26
C ASP A 84 -1.81 -2.68 0.93
N ALA A 85 -0.81 -2.41 1.78
CA ALA A 85 0.18 -1.37 1.49
C ALA A 85 1.10 -1.72 0.31
N THR A 86 1.53 -2.99 0.21
CA THR A 86 2.33 -3.48 -0.92
C THR A 86 1.53 -3.45 -2.23
N ILE A 87 0.25 -3.87 -2.19
CA ILE A 87 -0.66 -3.82 -3.35
C ILE A 87 -0.75 -2.41 -3.90
N ASP A 88 -0.97 -1.44 -3.03
CA ASP A 88 -1.11 -0.03 -3.41
C ASP A 88 0.19 0.51 -4.04
N LEU A 89 1.35 0.15 -3.50
CA LEU A 89 2.63 0.53 -4.10
C LEU A 89 2.85 -0.12 -5.48
N CYS A 90 2.59 -1.42 -5.59
CA CYS A 90 2.61 -2.15 -6.86
C CYS A 90 1.66 -1.53 -7.89
N ASP A 91 0.42 -1.19 -7.50
CA ASP A 91 -0.58 -0.56 -8.37
C ASP A 91 -0.05 0.75 -8.97
N LEU A 92 0.54 1.61 -8.13
CA LEU A 92 1.15 2.86 -8.60
C LEU A 92 2.32 2.59 -9.52
N GLU A 93 3.26 1.75 -9.10
CA GLU A 93 4.47 1.50 -9.89
C GLU A 93 4.12 0.89 -11.26
N LEU A 94 3.16 -0.04 -11.31
CA LEU A 94 2.63 -0.56 -12.57
C LEU A 94 1.99 0.54 -13.42
N LYS A 95 1.09 1.36 -12.86
CA LYS A 95 0.40 2.42 -13.61
C LYS A 95 1.37 3.49 -14.13
N LEU A 96 2.43 3.79 -13.38
CA LEU A 96 3.47 4.73 -13.79
C LEU A 96 4.37 4.09 -14.86
N GLN A 97 4.89 2.88 -14.64
CA GLN A 97 5.77 2.18 -15.60
C GLN A 97 5.09 1.83 -16.93
N LEU A 98 3.79 1.48 -16.92
CA LEU A 98 3.02 1.18 -18.15
C LEU A 98 2.95 2.38 -19.12
N GLY A 99 3.17 3.59 -18.61
CA GLY A 99 3.29 4.80 -19.42
C GLY A 99 4.47 4.74 -20.39
N SER A 100 5.54 3.98 -20.10
CA SER A 100 6.71 3.85 -20.99
C SER A 100 6.38 3.28 -22.37
N SER A 101 5.21 2.63 -22.49
CA SER A 101 4.66 2.21 -23.76
C SER A 101 3.90 3.37 -24.44
N ARG A 102 3.91 3.46 -25.78
CA ARG A 102 3.10 4.40 -26.59
C ARG A 102 1.57 4.23 -26.42
N VAL A 103 1.14 3.62 -25.33
CA VAL A 103 -0.19 3.06 -25.10
C VAL A 103 -0.79 3.65 -23.82
N TRP A 104 -0.15 4.67 -23.21
CA TRP A 104 -0.66 5.35 -22.01
C TRP A 104 -2.13 5.76 -22.13
N ASP A 105 -2.50 6.28 -23.30
CA ASP A 105 -3.87 6.72 -23.61
C ASP A 105 -4.89 5.57 -23.62
N LYS A 106 -4.45 4.33 -23.85
CA LYS A 106 -5.35 3.16 -23.86
C LYS A 106 -5.46 2.45 -22.52
N TRP A 107 -4.48 2.60 -21.62
CA TRP A 107 -4.39 1.82 -20.37
C TRP A 107 -4.62 2.62 -19.10
N ILE A 108 -4.41 3.94 -19.15
CA ILE A 108 -4.87 4.84 -18.10
C ILE A 108 -6.20 5.42 -18.57
N GLU A 109 -7.23 5.25 -17.76
CA GLU A 109 -8.53 5.87 -17.99
C GLU A 109 -8.63 7.22 -17.24
N GLU A 110 -9.55 8.08 -17.63
CA GLU A 110 -9.85 9.32 -16.90
C GLU A 110 -10.18 9.02 -15.42
N LYS A 111 -10.95 7.95 -15.18
CA LYS A 111 -11.23 7.44 -13.83
C LYS A 111 -9.98 7.03 -13.04
N ASP A 112 -8.92 6.56 -13.71
CA ASP A 112 -7.68 6.22 -13.03
C ASP A 112 -7.01 7.49 -12.48
N LEU A 113 -6.97 8.58 -13.27
CA LEU A 113 -6.37 9.86 -12.90
C LEU A 113 -7.20 10.65 -11.88
N ASP A 114 -8.52 10.61 -12.00
CA ASP A 114 -9.42 11.40 -11.17
C ASP A 114 -9.68 10.76 -9.79
N HIS A 115 -9.63 9.43 -9.73
CA HIS A 115 -10.05 8.67 -8.56
C HIS A 115 -9.03 7.66 -8.07
N LYS A 116 -8.64 6.67 -8.90
CA LYS A 116 -7.90 5.50 -8.37
C LYS A 116 -6.48 5.84 -7.93
N ILE A 117 -5.69 6.51 -8.78
CA ILE A 117 -4.32 6.90 -8.47
C ILE A 117 -4.28 7.90 -7.30
N PRO A 118 -5.09 8.98 -7.30
CA PRO A 118 -5.33 9.82 -6.13
C PRO A 118 -5.61 9.06 -4.83
N ALA A 119 -6.54 8.10 -4.89
CA ALA A 119 -6.95 7.31 -3.75
C ALA A 119 -5.79 6.47 -3.20
N ILE A 120 -5.04 5.80 -4.07
CA ILE A 120 -3.87 5.01 -3.67
C ILE A 120 -2.83 5.89 -2.96
N PHE A 121 -2.49 7.06 -3.51
CA PHE A 121 -1.59 8.00 -2.84
C PHE A 121 -2.12 8.41 -1.46
N GLY A 122 -3.40 8.74 -1.36
CA GLY A 122 -4.05 9.06 -0.09
C GLY A 122 -3.91 7.92 0.93
N ARG A 123 -4.24 6.69 0.54
CA ARG A 123 -4.15 5.50 1.41
C ARG A 123 -2.72 5.24 1.89
N LEU A 124 -1.71 5.37 1.02
CA LEU A 124 -0.30 5.27 1.38
C LEU A 124 0.16 6.33 2.39
N LEU A 125 -0.48 7.50 2.39
CA LEU A 125 -0.26 8.59 3.34
C LEU A 125 -1.16 8.52 4.59
N GLY A 126 -1.88 7.41 4.79
CA GLY A 126 -2.77 7.22 5.93
C GLY A 126 -4.09 7.99 5.83
N MET A 127 -4.44 8.49 4.66
CA MET A 127 -5.68 9.21 4.41
C MET A 127 -6.75 8.22 3.93
N LYS A 128 -7.84 8.12 4.70
CA LYS A 128 -8.99 7.30 4.33
C LYS A 128 -9.80 8.00 3.24
N GLU A 129 -10.33 7.26 2.27
CA GLU A 129 -11.24 7.80 1.27
C GLU A 129 -12.60 8.21 1.87
N PRO A 130 -13.32 9.17 1.27
CA PRO A 130 -14.69 9.48 1.63
C PRO A 130 -15.63 8.33 1.26
N ASP A 131 -16.68 8.12 2.06
CA ASP A 131 -17.74 7.15 1.76
C ASP A 131 -18.54 7.48 0.47
N LYS A 132 -18.37 8.69 -0.07
CA LYS A 132 -19.00 9.16 -1.32
C LYS A 132 -17.94 9.47 -2.36
N LEU A 133 -18.07 8.84 -3.52
CA LEU A 133 -17.26 9.12 -4.70
C LEU A 133 -17.45 10.57 -5.16
N MET A 134 -16.35 11.28 -5.34
CA MET A 134 -16.29 12.68 -5.76
C MET A 134 -15.32 12.78 -6.94
N ASP A 135 -15.63 13.64 -7.92
CA ASP A 135 -14.95 13.70 -9.22
C ASP A 135 -13.43 13.98 -9.14
N ASN A 136 -12.90 14.46 -8.02
CA ASN A 136 -11.45 14.58 -7.79
C ASN A 136 -11.13 14.41 -6.29
N VAL A 137 -10.82 13.16 -5.89
CA VAL A 137 -10.61 12.81 -4.48
C VAL A 137 -9.38 13.54 -3.89
N TRP A 138 -8.34 13.78 -4.71
CA TRP A 138 -7.11 14.46 -4.27
C TRP A 138 -7.37 15.91 -3.87
N GLN A 139 -7.98 16.69 -4.76
CA GLN A 139 -8.19 18.12 -4.53
C GLN A 139 -9.37 18.41 -3.59
N SER A 140 -10.34 17.49 -3.50
CA SER A 140 -11.59 17.74 -2.79
C SER A 140 -11.60 17.21 -1.35
N TYR A 141 -10.78 16.19 -1.03
CA TYR A 141 -10.90 15.46 0.22
C TYR A 141 -9.60 15.34 1.02
N PHE A 142 -8.47 15.16 0.34
CA PHE A 142 -7.18 15.00 1.00
C PHE A 142 -6.60 16.36 1.43
N ILE A 143 -7.23 16.98 2.43
CA ILE A 143 -6.57 17.97 3.28
C ILE A 143 -5.70 17.18 4.27
N PRO A 144 -4.38 17.37 4.31
CA PRO A 144 -3.51 16.57 5.17
C PRO A 144 -3.95 16.66 6.65
N LEU A 145 -4.43 15.54 7.19
CA LEU A 145 -4.88 15.42 8.58
C LEU A 145 -3.74 15.68 9.60
N ALA A 146 -2.49 15.53 9.16
CA ALA A 146 -1.31 15.97 9.86
C ALA A 146 -0.70 17.16 9.13
N ALA A 147 -1.01 18.38 9.57
CA ALA A 147 -0.41 19.62 9.06
C ALA A 147 1.06 19.81 9.49
N THR A 148 1.88 18.76 9.37
CA THR A 148 3.33 18.89 9.53
C THR A 148 3.91 19.44 8.24
N ARG A 149 4.98 20.25 8.36
CA ARG A 149 5.67 20.81 7.20
C ARG A 149 6.16 19.75 6.22
N GLN A 150 6.53 18.58 6.74
CA GLN A 150 6.94 17.41 5.95
C GLN A 150 5.78 16.85 5.15
N MET A 151 4.58 16.75 5.74
CA MET A 151 3.41 16.26 5.01
C MET A 151 2.98 17.22 3.89
N ALA A 152 3.11 18.53 4.09
CA ALA A 152 2.85 19.51 3.03
C ALA A 152 3.74 19.27 1.79
N SER A 153 5.05 19.07 2.00
CA SER A 153 5.97 18.78 0.90
C SER A 153 5.68 17.45 0.20
N VAL A 154 5.23 16.42 0.94
CA VAL A 154 4.83 15.14 0.32
C VAL A 154 3.55 15.30 -0.52
N CYS A 155 2.57 16.06 -0.02
CA CYS A 155 1.36 16.37 -0.79
C CYS A 155 1.68 17.17 -2.06
N GLU A 156 2.65 18.09 -2.02
CA GLU A 156 3.14 18.82 -3.20
C GLU A 156 3.73 17.85 -4.24
N VAL A 157 4.61 16.94 -3.84
CA VAL A 157 5.18 15.90 -4.72
C VAL A 157 4.08 15.08 -5.39
N VAL A 158 3.08 14.61 -4.63
CA VAL A 158 1.97 13.84 -5.20
C VAL A 158 1.15 14.68 -6.18
N ASN A 159 0.86 15.93 -5.84
CA ASN A 159 0.14 16.84 -6.75
C ASN A 159 0.92 17.05 -8.05
N ASP A 160 2.24 17.21 -7.98
CA ASP A 160 3.10 17.37 -9.16
C ASP A 160 3.06 16.11 -10.05
N ILE A 161 3.10 14.91 -9.45
CA ILE A 161 2.93 13.65 -10.19
C ILE A 161 1.58 13.64 -10.93
N LEU A 162 0.48 13.89 -10.22
CA LEU A 162 -0.86 13.87 -10.81
C LEU A 162 -1.01 14.89 -11.95
N GLN A 163 -0.45 16.09 -11.79
CA GLN A 163 -0.46 17.11 -12.84
C GLN A 163 0.38 16.70 -14.05
N LEU A 164 1.58 16.15 -13.85
CA LEU A 164 2.41 15.64 -14.94
C LEU A 164 1.70 14.50 -15.69
N MET A 165 1.03 13.60 -14.98
CA MET A 165 0.23 12.53 -15.58
C MET A 165 -0.93 13.07 -16.41
N HIS A 166 -1.64 14.08 -15.90
CA HIS A 166 -2.71 14.75 -16.62
C HIS A 166 -2.19 15.46 -17.88
N VAL A 167 -1.10 16.23 -17.76
CA VAL A 167 -0.49 16.94 -18.89
C VAL A 167 0.01 15.97 -19.96
N GLY A 168 0.67 14.90 -19.53
CA GLY A 168 1.20 13.87 -20.40
C GLY A 168 0.11 13.10 -21.13
N ARG A 169 -1.02 12.78 -20.49
CA ARG A 169 -2.18 12.16 -21.17
C ARG A 169 -2.81 13.08 -22.23
N HIS A 170 -3.04 14.35 -21.88
CA HIS A 170 -3.90 15.22 -22.69
C HIS A 170 -3.16 16.07 -23.72
N PHE A 171 -1.85 16.29 -23.54
CA PHE A 171 -1.13 17.30 -24.34
C PHE A 171 0.21 16.80 -24.91
N LEU A 172 1.08 16.23 -24.07
CA LEU A 172 2.49 16.00 -24.44
C LEU A 172 2.79 14.55 -24.83
N GLY A 173 2.15 13.57 -24.17
CA GLY A 173 2.52 12.15 -24.21
C GLY A 173 3.37 11.73 -23.00
N TYR A 174 3.42 10.43 -22.70
CA TYR A 174 4.20 9.91 -21.55
C TYR A 174 5.69 10.17 -21.66
N GLY A 175 6.27 9.86 -22.83
CA GLY A 175 7.71 9.96 -23.02
C GLY A 175 8.27 11.35 -22.68
N ASP A 176 7.47 12.40 -22.87
CA ASP A 176 7.85 13.78 -22.59
C ASP A 176 7.79 14.18 -21.11
N VAL A 177 7.00 13.48 -20.28
CA VAL A 177 6.88 13.75 -18.85
C VAL A 177 7.51 12.66 -17.98
N GLN A 178 7.92 11.53 -18.58
CA GLN A 178 8.37 10.32 -17.88
C GLN A 178 9.46 10.60 -16.86
N GLU A 179 10.57 11.22 -17.26
CA GLU A 179 11.71 11.45 -16.37
C GLU A 179 11.30 12.26 -15.13
N SER A 180 10.40 13.22 -15.31
CA SER A 180 9.87 14.03 -14.21
C SER A 180 8.95 13.20 -13.30
N VAL A 181 8.06 12.38 -13.88
CA VAL A 181 7.18 11.48 -13.13
C VAL A 181 8.00 10.48 -12.30
N ASP A 182 8.98 9.83 -12.92
CA ASP A 182 9.85 8.84 -12.27
C ASP A 182 10.65 9.49 -11.13
N THR A 183 11.21 10.68 -11.35
CA THR A 183 11.95 11.44 -10.32
C THR A 183 11.07 11.80 -9.12
N GLN A 184 9.85 12.27 -9.37
CA GLN A 184 8.92 12.63 -8.30
C GLN A 184 8.41 11.39 -7.56
N PHE A 185 8.18 10.29 -8.28
CA PHE A 185 7.77 9.03 -7.66
C PHE A 185 8.85 8.44 -6.75
N GLU A 186 10.12 8.50 -7.15
CA GLU A 186 11.24 8.11 -6.27
C GLU A 186 11.36 9.02 -5.03
N SER A 187 11.05 10.31 -5.18
CA SER A 187 10.97 11.25 -4.05
C SER A 187 9.83 10.88 -3.09
N PHE A 188 8.65 10.53 -3.63
CA PHE A 188 7.52 10.02 -2.85
C PHE A 188 7.85 8.70 -2.14
N LYS A 189 8.48 7.75 -2.83
CA LYS A 189 8.97 6.48 -2.28
C LYS A 189 9.91 6.73 -1.10
N SER A 190 10.87 7.63 -1.25
CA SER A 190 11.76 8.03 -0.14
C SER A 190 11.00 8.53 1.10
N CYS A 191 9.84 9.18 0.91
CA CYS A 191 8.98 9.63 2.00
C CYS A 191 8.31 8.45 2.75
N LEU A 192 7.88 7.39 2.07
CA LEU A 192 7.32 6.18 2.70
C LEU A 192 8.34 5.43 3.59
N ARG A 193 9.62 5.79 3.47
CA ARG A 193 10.73 5.31 4.29
C ARG A 193 11.32 6.41 5.19
N MET A 194 10.58 7.45 5.56
CA MET A 194 11.04 8.37 6.61
C MET A 194 11.47 7.62 7.89
N ASN A 195 12.47 8.13 8.60
CA ASN A 195 13.08 7.49 9.78
C ASN A 195 12.05 7.04 10.82
N LEU A 196 10.97 7.81 10.95
CA LEU A 196 9.79 7.53 11.74
C LEU A 196 9.11 6.19 11.40
N PHE A 197 8.81 5.93 10.12
CA PHE A 197 8.19 4.68 9.67
C PHE A 197 9.15 3.51 9.82
N ARG A 198 10.43 3.74 9.48
CA ARG A 198 11.51 2.74 9.64
C ARG A 198 11.66 2.29 11.09
N ALA A 199 11.77 3.23 12.02
CA ALA A 199 11.89 2.93 13.44
C ALA A 199 10.71 2.10 13.96
N TRP A 200 9.49 2.45 13.55
CA TRP A 200 8.30 1.68 13.93
C TRP A 200 8.30 0.26 13.36
N ARG A 201 8.58 0.09 12.05
CA ARG A 201 8.66 -1.23 11.39
C ARG A 201 9.78 -2.10 11.97
N HIS A 202 10.94 -1.51 12.25
CA HIS A 202 12.07 -2.21 12.87
C HIS A 202 11.72 -2.67 14.29
N LYS A 203 11.07 -1.80 15.09
CA LYS A 203 10.59 -2.18 16.42
C LYS A 203 9.54 -3.31 16.36
N LEU A 204 8.63 -3.30 15.39
CA LEU A 204 7.69 -4.40 15.16
C LEU A 204 8.42 -5.72 14.88
N LYS A 205 9.45 -5.71 14.01
CA LYS A 205 10.27 -6.88 13.67
C LYS A 205 11.00 -7.45 14.90
N LEU A 206 11.56 -6.59 15.74
CA LEU A 206 12.32 -7.01 16.91
C LEU A 206 11.44 -7.45 18.07
N GLU A 207 10.40 -6.68 18.39
CA GLU A 207 9.59 -6.89 19.58
C GLU A 207 8.43 -7.86 19.34
N PHE A 208 7.92 -7.99 18.11
CA PHE A 208 6.79 -8.86 17.79
C PHE A 208 7.03 -9.71 16.53
N PRO A 209 8.15 -10.45 16.41
CA PRO A 209 8.47 -11.25 15.24
C PRO A 209 7.40 -12.33 14.95
N GLU A 210 6.70 -12.79 15.98
CA GLU A 210 5.60 -13.74 15.85
C GLU A 210 4.41 -13.20 15.07
N LEU A 211 4.33 -11.90 14.76
CA LEU A 211 3.28 -11.32 13.91
C LEU A 211 3.64 -11.33 12.42
N LEU A 212 4.90 -11.59 12.08
CA LEU A 212 5.45 -11.42 10.73
C LEU A 212 5.74 -12.78 10.07
N ASP A 213 4.74 -13.67 10.05
CA ASP A 213 4.84 -14.98 9.39
C ASP A 213 5.36 -14.88 7.94
N LYS A 214 5.87 -16.01 7.43
CA LYS A 214 6.40 -16.12 6.06
C LYS A 214 5.41 -15.56 5.04
N HIS A 215 5.92 -14.67 4.20
CA HIS A 215 5.19 -14.06 3.09
C HIS A 215 4.63 -15.16 2.17
N LEU A 216 3.50 -14.90 1.51
CA LEU A 216 2.84 -15.87 0.63
C LEU A 216 3.66 -16.06 -0.66
N THR A 217 4.66 -16.93 -0.65
CA THR A 217 5.55 -17.04 -1.80
C THR A 217 5.38 -18.33 -2.57
N ASP A 218 5.25 -19.47 -1.91
CA ASP A 218 5.37 -20.75 -2.62
C ASP A 218 4.11 -21.09 -3.43
N GLU A 219 2.92 -20.85 -2.87
CA GLU A 219 1.64 -21.06 -3.57
C GLU A 219 1.38 -19.96 -4.62
N MET A 220 1.83 -18.74 -4.36
CA MET A 220 1.63 -17.60 -5.28
C MET A 220 2.60 -17.65 -6.46
N ARG A 221 3.85 -18.07 -6.26
CA ARG A 221 4.80 -18.31 -7.37
C ARG A 221 4.27 -19.37 -8.33
N ALA A 222 3.63 -20.42 -7.81
CA ALA A 222 3.02 -21.45 -8.64
C ALA A 222 1.84 -20.95 -9.50
N ALA A 223 1.09 -19.96 -9.01
CA ALA A 223 -0.10 -19.43 -9.69
C ALA A 223 0.21 -18.23 -10.61
N LEU A 224 1.04 -17.29 -10.15
CA LEU A 224 1.25 -15.98 -10.79
C LEU A 224 2.57 -15.89 -11.57
N GLY A 225 3.45 -16.88 -11.38
CA GLY A 225 4.78 -16.93 -11.96
C GLY A 225 5.82 -16.14 -11.14
N GLU A 226 7.07 -16.54 -11.34
CA GLU A 226 8.24 -16.09 -10.58
C GLU A 226 8.47 -14.58 -10.70
N GLU A 227 8.55 -14.06 -11.93
CA GLU A 227 8.80 -12.63 -12.21
C GLU A 227 7.82 -11.68 -11.50
N PHE A 228 6.52 -12.02 -11.47
CA PHE A 228 5.52 -11.19 -10.82
C PHE A 228 5.65 -11.24 -9.29
N CYS A 229 5.93 -12.42 -8.74
CA CYS A 229 6.13 -12.57 -7.31
C CYS A 229 7.42 -11.88 -6.86
N ASP A 230 8.48 -11.95 -7.67
CA ASP A 230 9.74 -11.26 -7.41
C ASP A 230 9.56 -9.75 -7.37
N TRP A 231 8.74 -9.18 -8.27
CA TRP A 231 8.40 -7.75 -8.24
C TRP A 231 7.61 -7.36 -6.98
N VAL A 232 6.61 -8.15 -6.58
CA VAL A 232 5.87 -7.91 -5.32
C VAL A 232 6.80 -8.00 -4.11
N GLU A 233 7.68 -9.01 -4.10
CA GLU A 233 8.69 -9.18 -3.06
C GLU A 233 9.69 -8.03 -3.04
N GLU A 234 10.07 -7.48 -4.19
CA GLU A 234 10.92 -6.30 -4.27
C GLU A 234 10.26 -5.08 -3.63
N GLN A 235 8.97 -4.81 -3.94
CA GLN A 235 8.24 -3.69 -3.34
C GLN A 235 8.07 -3.85 -1.83
N ASP A 236 7.74 -5.05 -1.37
CA ASP A 236 7.65 -5.36 0.05
C ASP A 236 9.03 -5.25 0.71
N ASN A 237 10.07 -5.87 0.16
CA ASN A 237 11.43 -5.75 0.69
C ASN A 237 11.88 -4.29 0.76
N TRP A 238 11.61 -3.49 -0.27
CA TRP A 238 11.94 -2.07 -0.29
C TRP A 238 11.20 -1.28 0.81
N LEU A 239 9.91 -1.53 1.05
CA LEU A 239 9.15 -0.91 2.15
C LEU A 239 9.73 -1.26 3.53
N TRP A 240 10.30 -2.45 3.66
CA TRP A 240 10.77 -3.01 4.93
C TRP A 240 12.30 -3.02 5.10
N SER A 241 13.07 -2.58 4.11
CA SER A 241 14.54 -2.61 4.12
C SER A 241 15.13 -1.49 4.97
N GLU A 242 16.36 -1.72 5.43
CA GLU A 242 17.09 -0.78 6.29
C GLU A 242 18.07 0.12 5.51
N GLU A 243 18.39 -0.22 4.25
CA GLU A 243 19.38 0.48 3.41
C GLU A 243 18.74 1.50 2.45
N VAL A 244 19.34 2.69 2.34
CA VAL A 244 19.09 3.68 1.28
C VAL A 244 20.39 3.86 0.50
#